data_AF-A0A176Z208-F1
#
_entry.id   AF-A0A176Z208-F1
#
_cell.length_a   1.000
_cell.length_b   1.000
_cell.length_c   1.000
_cell.angle_alpha   90.00
_cell.angle_beta   90.00
_cell.angle_gamma   90.00
#
_symmetry.space_group_name_H-M   'P 1'
#
loop_
_entity.id
_entity.type
_entity.pdbx_description
1 polymer ?
#
loop_
_entity_poly.entity_id
_entity_poly.type
_entity_poly.pdbx_seq_one_letter_code
_entity_poly.pdbx_strand_id
1 'polypeptide(L)'
;MGPIRFLTLRRMHLARHALLRADPLKSTVTRIVADHGFWELGRFSVAYRALFGESPSETLRRPAERIAIHLNRPSSLVVTEPGYA
;
A
#
# COMPACT_ATOMS: atom_id res chain seq x y z
N MET A 1 -19.54 -24.33 -0.25
CA MET A 1 -18.32 -23.53 -0.53
C MET A 1 -17.23 -24.48 -1.01
N GLY A 2 -16.80 -24.39 -2.27
CA GLY A 2 -15.76 -25.28 -2.80
C GLY A 2 -14.37 -24.94 -2.22
N PRO A 3 -13.48 -25.93 -2.01
CA PRO A 3 -12.16 -25.74 -1.39
C PRO A 3 -11.27 -24.73 -2.15
N ILE A 4 -11.43 -24.66 -3.48
CA ILE A 4 -10.73 -23.69 -4.34
C ILE A 4 -11.10 -22.25 -3.97
N ARG A 5 -12.37 -21.98 -3.65
CA ARG A 5 -12.85 -20.63 -3.32
C ARG A 5 -12.25 -20.14 -2.00
N PHE A 6 -12.07 -21.03 -1.03
CA PHE A 6 -11.44 -20.70 0.26
C PHE A 6 -9.96 -20.34 0.08
N LEU A 7 -9.22 -21.10 -0.73
CA LEU A 7 -7.81 -20.79 -1.02
C LEU A 7 -7.65 -19.46 -1.76
N THR A 8 -8.54 -19.18 -2.73
CA THR A 8 -8.55 -17.89 -3.44
C THR A 8 -8.83 -16.71 -2.50
N LEU A 9 -9.81 -16.85 -1.59
CA LEU A 9 -10.10 -15.83 -0.58
C LEU A 9 -8.89 -15.59 0.33
N ARG A 10 -8.23 -16.66 0.77
CA ARG A 10 -7.04 -16.55 1.61
C ARG A 10 -5.89 -15.85 0.89
N ARG A 11 -5.64 -16.17 -0.38
CA ARG A 11 -4.63 -15.47 -1.21
C ARG A 11 -4.96 -14.00 -1.42
N MET A 12 -6.23 -13.68 -1.66
CA MET A 12 -6.73 -12.29 -1.76
C MET A 12 -6.47 -11.51 -0.47
N HIS A 13 -6.74 -12.10 0.69
CA HIS A 13 -6.46 -11.48 1.99
C HIS A 13 -4.97 -11.26 2.23
N LEU A 14 -4.11 -12.22 1.88
CA LEU A 14 -2.66 -12.07 1.98
C LEU A 14 -2.14 -10.94 1.09
N ALA A 15 -2.60 -10.89 -0.17
CA ALA A 15 -2.24 -9.83 -1.10
C ALA A 15 -2.66 -8.45 -0.58
N ARG A 16 -3.88 -8.33 -0.04
CA ARG A 16 -4.33 -7.10 0.64
C ARG A 16 -3.41 -6.71 1.80
N HIS A 17 -3.04 -7.68 2.63
CA HIS A 17 -2.18 -7.42 3.79
C HIS A 17 -0.77 -7.00 3.38
N ALA A 18 -0.25 -7.53 2.28
CA ALA A 18 1.02 -7.11 1.69
C ALA A 18 0.91 -5.70 1.10
N LEU A 19 -0.17 -5.38 0.37
CA LEU A 19 -0.43 -4.03 -0.14
C LEU A 19 -0.53 -2.98 0.99
N LEU A 20 -1.15 -3.33 2.11
CA LEU A 20 -1.29 -2.44 3.26
C LEU A 20 0.02 -2.21 4.03
N ARG A 21 0.94 -3.19 4.03
CA ARG A 21 2.25 -3.09 4.69
C ARG A 21 3.33 -2.54 3.77
N ALA A 22 3.12 -2.59 2.46
CA ALA A 22 4.07 -2.12 1.48
C ALA A 22 4.10 -0.60 1.44
N ASP A 23 5.30 -0.07 1.21
CA ASP A 23 5.51 1.35 1.02
C ASP A 23 5.20 1.72 -0.43
N PRO A 24 4.21 2.61 -0.71
CA PRO A 24 3.88 3.01 -2.07
C PRO A 24 5.01 3.73 -2.80
N LEU A 25 6.04 4.22 -2.09
CA LEU A 25 7.22 4.85 -2.70
C LEU A 25 8.27 3.83 -3.15
N LYS A 26 8.25 2.61 -2.59
CA LYS A 26 9.26 1.56 -2.86
C LYS A 26 8.70 0.32 -3.53
N SER A 27 7.39 0.11 -3.45
CA SER A 27 6.72 -1.09 -3.92
C SER A 27 5.58 -0.72 -4.86
N THR A 28 5.38 -1.53 -5.90
CA THR A 28 4.26 -1.39 -6.83
C THR A 28 3.25 -2.52 -6.62
N VAL A 29 1.98 -2.22 -6.91
CA VAL A 29 0.90 -3.22 -6.90
C VAL A 29 1.31 -4.45 -7.70
N THR A 30 1.87 -4.26 -8.89
CA THR A 30 2.33 -5.35 -9.75
C THR A 30 3.31 -6.29 -9.08
N ARG A 31 4.31 -5.76 -8.39
CA ARG A 31 5.35 -6.56 -7.74
C ARG A 31 4.78 -7.37 -6.57
N ILE A 32 3.92 -6.76 -5.77
CA ILE A 32 3.29 -7.41 -4.61
C ILE A 32 2.34 -8.52 -5.05
N VAL A 33 1.56 -8.27 -6.09
CA VAL A 33 0.58 -9.20 -6.65
C VAL A 33 1.29 -10.38 -7.33
N ALA A 34 2.37 -10.12 -8.09
CA ALA A 34 3.21 -11.17 -8.68
C ALA A 34 3.88 -12.06 -7.62
N ASP A 35 4.40 -11.48 -6.53
CA ASP A 35 4.99 -12.20 -5.40
C ASP A 35 3.98 -13.16 -4.72
N HIS A 36 2.70 -12.76 -4.71
CA HIS A 36 1.60 -13.58 -4.18
C HIS A 36 1.01 -14.57 -5.20
N GLY A 37 1.63 -14.72 -6.37
CA GLY A 37 1.27 -15.70 -7.40
C GLY A 37 0.16 -15.27 -8.36
N PHE A 38 -0.11 -13.96 -8.44
CA PHE A 38 -1.07 -13.40 -9.40
C PHE A 38 -0.33 -12.70 -10.54
N TRP A 39 -0.42 -13.29 -11.73
CA TRP A 39 0.23 -12.76 -12.94
C TRP A 39 -0.70 -11.88 -13.78
N GLU A 40 -2.02 -12.04 -13.62
CA GLU A 40 -3.03 -11.27 -14.35
C GLU A 40 -3.55 -10.09 -13.52
N LEU A 41 -2.88 -8.94 -13.61
CA LEU A 41 -3.24 -7.72 -12.87
C LEU A 41 -4.67 -7.24 -13.15
N GLY A 42 -5.13 -7.37 -14.40
CA GLY A 42 -6.49 -6.99 -14.81
C GLY A 42 -7.55 -7.85 -14.12
N ARG A 43 -7.42 -9.19 -14.22
CA ARG A 43 -8.34 -10.13 -13.55
C ARG A 43 -8.28 -10.00 -12.04
N PHE A 44 -7.08 -9.85 -11.49
CA PHE A 44 -6.89 -9.61 -10.07
C PHE A 44 -7.59 -8.34 -9.62
N SER A 45 -7.42 -7.22 -10.33
CA SER A 45 -8.04 -5.93 -9.95
C SER A 45 -9.56 -6.01 -9.98
N VAL A 46 -10.15 -6.67 -10.98
CA VAL A 46 -11.61 -6.87 -11.06
C VAL A 46 -12.11 -7.74 -9.91
N ALA A 47 -11.45 -8.89 -9.66
CA ALA A 47 -11.83 -9.80 -8.59
C ALA A 47 -11.62 -9.18 -7.19
N TYR A 48 -10.56 -8.39 -7.02
CA TYR A 48 -10.22 -7.68 -5.79
C TYR A 48 -11.26 -6.60 -5.50
N ARG A 49 -11.60 -5.78 -6.49
CA ARG A 49 -12.64 -4.75 -6.34
C ARG A 49 -14.01 -5.37 -6.06
N ALA A 50 -14.34 -6.50 -6.68
CA ALA A 50 -15.57 -7.23 -6.38
C ALA A 50 -15.61 -7.78 -4.95
N LEU A 51 -14.45 -8.10 -4.36
CA LEU A 51 -14.35 -8.66 -3.01
C LEU A 51 -14.26 -7.60 -1.91
N PHE A 52 -13.52 -6.51 -2.14
CA PHE A 52 -13.17 -5.51 -1.13
C PHE A 52 -13.78 -4.12 -1.39
N GLY A 53 -14.34 -3.88 -2.57
CA GLY A 53 -14.97 -2.60 -2.95
C GLY A 53 -13.99 -1.51 -3.41
N GLU A 54 -12.68 -1.69 -3.22
CA GLU A 54 -11.62 -0.76 -3.59
C GLU A 54 -10.60 -1.43 -4.53
N SER A 55 -9.85 -0.65 -5.31
CA SER A 55 -8.78 -1.19 -6.17
C SER A 55 -7.49 -1.44 -5.38
N PRO A 56 -6.64 -2.39 -5.78
CA PRO A 56 -5.39 -2.66 -5.08
C PRO A 56 -4.42 -1.46 -5.09
N SER A 57 -4.50 -0.59 -6.10
CA SER A 57 -3.77 0.68 -6.15
C SER A 57 -4.26 1.67 -5.09
N GLU A 58 -5.57 1.77 -4.87
CA GLU A 58 -6.13 2.58 -3.78
C GLU A 58 -5.71 2.02 -2.42
N THR A 59 -5.75 0.70 -2.25
CA THR A 59 -5.29 0.05 -1.00
C THR A 59 -3.81 0.33 -0.73
N LEU A 60 -2.94 0.30 -1.75
CA LEU A 60 -1.51 0.60 -1.59
C LEU A 60 -1.25 2.09 -1.30
N ARG A 61 -2.10 2.99 -1.83
CA ARG A 61 -1.97 4.44 -1.64
C ARG A 61 -2.48 4.91 -0.27
N ARG A 62 -3.43 4.18 0.33
CA ARG A 62 -4.09 4.53 1.61
C ARG A 62 -3.21 4.49 2.88
N PRO A 63 -2.27 3.55 3.08
CA PRO A 63 -1.53 3.45 4.34
C PRO A 63 -0.37 4.45 4.46
N ALA A 64 0.06 5.10 3.38
CA ALA A 64 1.06 6.17 3.48
C ALA A 64 0.48 7.45 4.09
N GLU A 65 -0.84 7.68 4.02
CA GLU A 65 -1.44 8.87 4.63
C GLU A 65 -1.37 8.83 6.17
N ARG A 66 -1.28 7.64 6.78
CA ARG A 66 -1.07 7.50 8.24
C ARG A 66 0.36 7.79 8.71
N ILE A 67 1.36 7.75 7.83
CA ILE A 67 2.78 7.92 8.19
C ILE A 67 3.37 9.20 7.58
N ALA A 68 2.88 9.64 6.42
CA ALA A 68 3.32 10.88 5.76
C ALA A 68 2.98 12.15 6.57
N ILE A 69 2.00 12.08 7.47
CA ILE A 69 1.70 13.16 8.42
C ILE A 69 2.83 13.33 9.47
N HIS A 70 3.75 12.36 9.62
CA HIS A 70 4.82 12.40 10.62
C HIS A 70 6.23 12.72 10.08
N LEU A 71 6.43 12.76 8.76
CA LEU A 71 7.76 13.02 8.14
C LEU A 71 7.95 14.47 7.65
N ASN A 72 6.95 15.34 7.78
CA ASN A 72 7.08 16.76 7.50
C ASN A 72 7.14 17.58 8.81
N ARG A 73 8.13 17.29 9.68
CA ARG A 73 8.55 18.28 10.68
C ARG A 73 9.40 19.30 9.92
N PRO A 74 8.93 20.53 9.66
CA PRO A 74 9.79 21.56 9.13
C PRO A 74 10.93 21.73 10.13
N SER A 75 12.14 21.39 9.71
CA SER A 75 13.35 21.82 10.41
C SER A 75 13.52 23.31 10.11
N SER A 76 12.55 24.09 10.61
CA SER A 76 12.62 25.53 10.74
C SER A 76 12.84 25.81 12.21
N LEU A 77 14.05 25.51 12.69
CA LEU A 77 14.65 26.36 13.71
C LEU A 77 15.65 27.25 12.97
N VAL A 78 15.05 28.27 12.38
CA VAL A 78 15.63 29.60 12.30
C VAL A 78 16.31 29.89 13.63
N VAL A 79 17.64 29.84 13.67
CA VAL A 79 18.42 30.65 14.59
C VAL A 79 18.82 31.89 13.78
N THR A 80 17.88 32.82 13.68
CA THR A 80 18.28 34.21 13.60
C THR A 80 18.72 34.56 15.01
N GLU A 81 19.92 35.11 15.17
CA GLU A 81 20.13 36.42 15.78
C GLU A 81 21.65 36.69 15.89
N PRO A 82 22.05 37.97 15.93
CA PRO A 82 23.28 38.50 15.37
C PRO A 82 24.32 38.88 16.44
N GLY A 83 25.56 39.13 15.99
CA GLY A 83 26.51 40.02 16.69
C GLY A 83 27.23 39.44 17.91
N TYR A 84 28.50 39.09 17.72
CA TYR A 84 29.50 39.24 18.78
C TYR A 84 30.85 39.63 18.16
N ALA A 85 31.24 40.88 18.43
CA ALA A 85 32.57 41.51 18.38
C ALA A 85 33.38 41.40 17.07
#